data_AF-A0A371EQE2-F1
#
_entry.id   AF-A0A371EQE2-F1
#
_cell.length_a   1.000
_cell.length_b   1.000
_cell.length_c   1.000
_cell.angle_alpha   90.00
_cell.angle_beta   90.00
_cell.angle_gamma   90.00
#
_symmetry.space_group_name_H-M   'P 1'
#
loop_
_entity.id
_entity.type
_entity.pdbx_description
1 polymer ?
#
loop_
_entity_poly.entity_id
_entity_poly.type
_entity_poly.pdbx_seq_one_letter_code
_entity_poly.pdbx_strand_id
1 'polypeptide(L)'
;MMYPRSLLRPKSTFTLSEFCYNYHYKHIVGMARSALDEISDTGAFVRSASTFRNWISRDPNSQFPPESGRYHLYVSYACPWASRCLAYLNIKGLDKAITFSAVKPVFERTSESDEHKGWVFPDSETEVPGAEPDLLNGTKSIRELYEVASTNYTGKYTVPVLWDKKLKTIVNNESSEIIRMFNIEFNDIAENPSLDLYPADLKAQIDDSNEWIYDSINNGVYKCGFAKKQEPYNEAARQLYGALDKCENILSKQRYICGNTLTEADIRLFVTLIRFDEVYAVHFKCNKKLLREYPNLFNYTKDIFQIPGISSTVNMEHIKLHYYGSHPSINPFGVVPLGPNIDYSVPHDRARFSA
;
A
#
# COMPACT_ATOMS: atom_id res chain seq x y z
N MET A 1 -78.49 13.59 -56.49
CA MET A 1 -77.70 12.44 -56.02
C MET A 1 -76.34 12.96 -55.57
N MET A 2 -76.25 13.43 -54.33
CA MET A 2 -75.65 12.75 -53.16
C MET A 2 -74.12 12.66 -53.19
N TYR A 3 -73.50 13.56 -52.40
CA TYR A 3 -72.13 13.56 -51.88
C TYR A 3 -72.12 12.81 -50.50
N PRO A 4 -70.98 12.60 -49.78
CA PRO A 4 -69.68 12.00 -50.14
C PRO A 4 -69.06 11.19 -48.95
N ARG A 5 -67.71 11.02 -48.92
CA ARG A 5 -66.80 10.57 -47.81
C ARG A 5 -66.42 9.08 -47.86
N SER A 6 -65.20 8.62 -47.55
CA SER A 6 -64.01 9.20 -46.89
C SER A 6 -62.78 8.31 -47.18
N LEU A 7 -61.58 8.89 -47.33
CA LEU A 7 -60.31 8.18 -47.20
C LEU A 7 -59.34 8.97 -46.29
N LEU A 8 -58.89 8.26 -45.26
CA LEU A 8 -57.56 8.23 -44.62
C LEU A 8 -57.08 9.30 -43.61
N ARG A 9 -56.88 8.74 -42.40
CA ARG A 9 -56.00 9.08 -41.25
C ARG A 9 -56.49 10.24 -40.34
N PRO A 10 -56.39 10.12 -38.99
CA PRO A 10 -55.25 9.58 -38.23
C PRO A 10 -55.63 8.68 -37.02
N LYS A 11 -54.62 8.10 -36.34
CA LYS A 11 -54.46 8.10 -34.86
C LYS A 11 -53.31 7.21 -34.40
N SER A 12 -52.29 7.85 -33.86
CA SER A 12 -51.43 7.34 -32.81
C SER A 12 -52.21 7.20 -31.51
N THR A 13 -51.78 6.23 -30.69
CA THR A 13 -51.76 6.11 -29.21
C THR A 13 -52.24 4.73 -28.79
N PHE A 14 -51.28 3.81 -28.61
CA PHE A 14 -51.44 2.68 -27.71
C PHE A 14 -50.65 2.97 -26.43
N THR A 15 -51.35 2.76 -25.33
CA THR A 15 -50.97 2.95 -23.93
C THR A 15 -49.83 2.03 -23.51
N LEU A 16 -48.80 2.57 -22.86
CA LEU A 16 -47.79 1.80 -22.12
C LEU A 16 -48.32 1.53 -20.71
N SER A 17 -48.85 0.33 -20.47
CA SER A 17 -48.93 -0.25 -19.14
C SER A 17 -47.99 -1.44 -19.05
N GLU A 18 -47.26 -1.49 -17.93
CA GLU A 18 -46.63 -2.67 -17.34
C GLU A 18 -45.44 -3.30 -18.07
N PHE A 19 -44.24 -2.83 -17.72
CA PHE A 19 -43.09 -3.73 -17.53
C PHE A 19 -42.31 -3.25 -16.30
N CYS A 20 -42.81 -3.58 -15.10
CA CYS A 20 -41.98 -3.58 -13.90
C CYS A 20 -41.09 -4.83 -13.93
N TYR A 21 -39.87 -4.69 -14.44
CA TYR A 21 -38.84 -5.69 -14.23
C TYR A 21 -38.31 -5.54 -12.80
N ASN A 22 -38.77 -6.42 -11.90
CA ASN A 22 -38.16 -6.65 -10.60
C ASN A 22 -36.74 -7.21 -10.82
N TYR A 23 -35.74 -6.33 -10.81
CA TYR A 23 -34.35 -6.74 -10.59
C TYR A 23 -34.16 -7.04 -9.11
N HIS A 24 -34.33 -8.32 -8.74
CA HIS A 24 -33.76 -8.82 -7.50
C HIS A 24 -32.23 -8.74 -7.59
N TYR A 25 -31.66 -7.74 -6.92
CA TYR A 25 -30.24 -7.73 -6.56
C TYR A 25 -29.99 -8.91 -5.62
N LYS A 26 -29.56 -10.05 -6.18
CA LYS A 26 -28.81 -11.03 -5.39
C LYS A 26 -27.51 -10.34 -4.98
N HIS A 27 -27.40 -9.97 -3.71
CA HIS A 27 -26.12 -9.69 -3.06
C HIS A 27 -25.26 -10.96 -3.13
N ILE A 28 -24.52 -11.12 -4.22
CA ILE A 28 -23.27 -11.86 -4.19
C ILE A 28 -22.31 -10.90 -3.48
N VAL A 29 -21.85 -11.27 -2.29
CA VAL A 29 -20.71 -10.61 -1.65
C VAL A 29 -19.56 -10.72 -2.65
N GLY A 30 -19.33 -9.66 -3.41
CA GLY A 30 -18.25 -9.60 -4.38
C GLY A 30 -16.94 -9.83 -3.64
N MET A 31 -16.21 -10.87 -4.02
CA MET A 31 -14.87 -11.11 -3.48
C MET A 31 -14.02 -9.88 -3.78
N ALA A 32 -13.49 -9.23 -2.75
CA ALA A 32 -12.67 -8.04 -2.92
C ALA A 32 -11.44 -8.39 -3.76
N ARG A 33 -11.29 -7.76 -4.92
CA ARG A 33 -10.24 -8.06 -5.90
C ARG A 33 -9.10 -7.03 -5.84
N SER A 34 -9.39 -5.85 -5.30
CA SER A 34 -8.42 -4.80 -4.99
C SER A 34 -8.86 -4.00 -3.74
N ALA A 35 -8.05 -3.04 -3.30
CA ALA A 35 -8.45 -2.13 -2.21
C ALA A 35 -9.70 -1.29 -2.54
N LEU A 36 -10.06 -1.14 -3.82
CA LEU A 36 -11.25 -0.39 -4.24
C LEU A 36 -12.56 -1.09 -3.86
N ASP A 37 -12.51 -2.40 -3.63
CA ASP A 37 -13.68 -3.24 -3.36
C ASP A 37 -13.95 -3.40 -1.86
N GLU A 38 -13.13 -2.77 -1.02
CA GLU A 38 -13.14 -2.91 0.43
C GLU A 38 -14.06 -1.89 1.10
N ILE A 39 -15.27 -1.68 0.54
CA ILE A 39 -16.25 -0.72 1.05
C ILE A 39 -17.43 -1.47 1.67
N SER A 40 -17.70 -1.20 2.95
CA SER A 40 -18.88 -1.72 3.65
C SER A 40 -20.17 -1.01 3.20
N ASP A 41 -21.34 -1.58 3.53
CA ASP A 41 -22.65 -0.99 3.24
C ASP A 41 -22.83 0.43 3.82
N THR A 42 -22.10 0.72 4.90
CA THR A 42 -22.09 2.06 5.52
C THR A 42 -21.34 3.10 4.69
N GLY A 43 -20.51 2.67 3.74
CA GLY A 43 -19.62 3.51 2.92
C GLY A 43 -18.22 3.68 3.50
N ALA A 44 -17.89 2.94 4.57
CA ALA A 44 -16.58 2.92 5.21
C ALA A 44 -15.66 1.88 4.57
N PHE A 45 -14.37 2.22 4.44
CA PHE A 45 -13.33 1.31 3.97
C PHE A 45 -12.91 0.33 5.08
N VAL A 46 -12.93 -0.98 4.79
CA VAL A 46 -12.60 -2.08 5.71
C VAL A 46 -11.57 -3.01 5.09
N ARG A 47 -10.33 -2.98 5.58
CA ARG A 47 -9.23 -3.77 5.02
C ARG A 47 -9.33 -5.25 5.43
N SER A 48 -9.29 -6.12 4.44
CA SER A 48 -9.20 -7.58 4.56
C SER A 48 -7.78 -8.01 4.97
N ALA A 49 -7.70 -9.03 5.82
CA ALA A 49 -6.43 -9.59 6.30
C ALA A 49 -5.63 -10.36 5.22
N SER A 50 -4.31 -10.40 5.40
CA SER A 50 -3.36 -11.23 4.66
C SER A 50 -3.51 -12.72 5.00
N THR A 51 -3.09 -13.61 4.09
CA THR A 51 -3.46 -15.04 4.09
C THR A 51 -2.27 -16.00 4.10
N PHE A 52 -1.14 -15.63 3.48
CA PHE A 52 0.11 -16.37 3.63
C PHE A 52 0.87 -15.82 4.82
N ARG A 53 0.99 -16.63 5.88
CA ARG A 53 1.47 -16.21 7.21
C ARG A 53 2.56 -17.12 7.77
N ASN A 54 3.29 -17.84 6.90
CA ASN A 54 4.41 -18.65 7.34
C ASN A 54 5.57 -17.74 7.76
N TRP A 55 6.49 -18.31 8.54
CA TRP A 55 7.64 -17.60 9.08
C TRP A 55 8.93 -18.20 8.58
N ILE A 56 9.87 -17.33 8.20
CA ILE A 56 11.28 -17.68 8.18
C ILE A 56 11.72 -17.80 9.63
N SER A 57 12.48 -18.84 9.96
CA SER A 57 12.90 -19.10 11.34
C SER A 57 14.23 -19.83 11.39
N ARG A 58 15.06 -19.46 12.37
CA ARG A 58 16.30 -20.15 12.76
C ARG A 58 16.09 -21.52 13.42
N ASP A 59 14.85 -21.92 13.70
CA ASP A 59 14.58 -23.28 14.18
C ASP A 59 15.19 -24.30 13.19
N PRO A 60 16.03 -25.25 13.65
CA PRO A 60 16.61 -26.29 12.80
C PRO A 60 15.59 -27.11 11.99
N ASN A 61 14.33 -27.15 12.44
CA ASN A 61 13.23 -27.85 11.76
C ASN A 61 12.32 -26.91 10.96
N SER A 62 12.68 -25.64 10.83
CA SER A 62 11.92 -24.67 10.06
C SER A 62 11.80 -25.12 8.60
N GLN A 63 10.59 -25.06 8.06
CA GLN A 63 10.37 -25.23 6.61
C GLN A 63 11.10 -24.14 5.81
N PHE A 64 11.25 -22.96 6.41
CA PHE A 64 11.84 -21.76 5.81
C PHE A 64 13.03 -21.28 6.68
N PRO A 65 14.22 -21.92 6.61
CA PRO A 65 15.42 -21.45 7.30
C PRO A 65 16.04 -20.21 6.62
N PRO A 66 16.65 -19.26 7.37
CA PRO A 66 17.23 -18.03 6.85
C PRO A 66 18.51 -18.28 6.02
N GLU A 67 18.33 -18.73 4.78
CA GLU A 67 19.42 -19.07 3.85
C GLU A 67 19.68 -17.94 2.85
N SER A 68 20.94 -17.51 2.74
CA SER A 68 21.35 -16.54 1.72
C SER A 68 21.05 -17.06 0.31
N GLY A 69 20.46 -16.20 -0.52
CA GLY A 69 20.11 -16.52 -1.89
C GLY A 69 18.87 -17.41 -2.04
N ARG A 70 18.13 -17.77 -0.98
CA ARG A 70 16.89 -18.57 -1.09
C ARG A 70 15.64 -17.73 -1.33
N TYR A 71 15.56 -16.55 -0.74
CA TYR A 71 14.33 -15.76 -0.74
C TYR A 71 14.34 -14.67 -1.81
N HIS A 72 13.15 -14.26 -2.21
CA HIS A 72 12.93 -13.14 -3.11
C HIS A 72 11.76 -12.29 -2.62
N LEU A 73 11.85 -10.96 -2.74
CA LEU A 73 10.81 -10.04 -2.33
C LEU A 73 10.19 -9.34 -3.56
N TYR A 74 8.92 -9.59 -3.84
CA TYR A 74 8.20 -8.82 -4.85
C TYR A 74 7.53 -7.60 -4.22
N VAL A 75 7.78 -6.42 -4.80
CA VAL A 75 7.33 -5.13 -4.26
C VAL A 75 6.71 -4.25 -5.35
N SER A 76 6.03 -3.20 -4.91
CA SER A 76 5.85 -1.98 -5.70
C SER A 76 6.42 -0.83 -4.88
N TYR A 77 7.22 0.04 -5.51
CA TYR A 77 7.67 1.29 -4.87
C TYR A 77 6.50 2.18 -4.44
N ALA A 78 5.33 2.04 -5.07
CA ALA A 78 4.16 2.83 -4.71
C ALA A 78 3.50 2.38 -3.41
N CYS A 79 3.54 1.08 -3.10
CA CYS A 79 2.82 0.50 -1.98
C CYS A 79 3.54 0.75 -0.64
N PRO A 80 2.95 1.49 0.32
CA PRO A 80 3.60 1.77 1.59
C PRO A 80 3.87 0.51 2.41
N TRP A 81 3.04 -0.53 2.29
CA TRP A 81 3.25 -1.82 2.96
C TRP A 81 4.50 -2.53 2.43
N ALA A 82 4.71 -2.53 1.11
CA ALA A 82 5.88 -3.12 0.49
C ALA A 82 7.15 -2.30 0.74
N SER A 83 7.04 -0.96 0.76
CA SER A 83 8.17 -0.08 1.11
C SER A 83 8.70 -0.32 2.53
N ARG A 84 7.89 -0.82 3.48
CA ARG A 84 8.40 -1.22 4.81
C ARG A 84 9.41 -2.34 4.69
N CYS A 85 9.05 -3.39 3.94
CA CYS A 85 9.92 -4.55 3.72
C CYS A 85 11.18 -4.15 2.95
N LEU A 86 11.06 -3.29 1.93
CA LEU A 86 12.21 -2.80 1.19
C LEU A 86 13.13 -1.91 2.05
N ALA A 87 12.56 -1.06 2.90
CA ALA A 87 13.34 -0.28 3.87
C ALA A 87 14.13 -1.19 4.81
N TYR A 88 13.51 -2.22 5.37
CA TYR A 88 14.18 -3.22 6.21
C TYR A 88 15.28 -3.97 5.46
N LEU A 89 14.99 -4.44 4.24
CA LEU A 89 15.96 -5.13 3.40
C LEU A 89 17.22 -4.28 3.22
N ASN A 90 17.08 -2.99 2.94
CA ASN A 90 18.21 -2.09 2.74
C ASN A 90 18.94 -1.74 4.04
N ILE A 91 18.24 -1.30 5.09
CA ILE A 91 18.91 -0.83 6.32
C ILE A 91 19.52 -1.96 7.14
N LYS A 92 19.00 -3.20 7.01
CA LYS A 92 19.65 -4.38 7.57
C LYS A 92 20.82 -4.88 6.71
N GLY A 93 20.96 -4.39 5.48
CA GLY A 93 21.97 -4.87 4.52
C GLY A 93 21.73 -6.33 4.13
N LEU A 94 20.52 -6.61 3.66
CA LEU A 94 20.06 -7.94 3.23
C LEU A 94 19.97 -8.07 1.70
N ASP A 95 20.33 -7.04 0.95
CA ASP A 95 20.27 -6.97 -0.52
C ASP A 95 21.13 -8.03 -1.22
N LYS A 96 22.21 -8.49 -0.59
CA LYS A 96 23.00 -9.63 -1.08
C LYS A 96 22.36 -10.99 -0.81
N ALA A 97 21.52 -11.10 0.21
CA ALA A 97 20.92 -12.36 0.66
C ALA A 97 19.51 -12.58 0.10
N ILE A 98 18.75 -11.51 -0.06
CA ILE A 98 17.36 -11.52 -0.51
C ILE A 98 17.28 -10.61 -1.72
N THR A 99 17.04 -11.19 -2.89
CA THR A 99 16.81 -10.39 -4.10
C THR A 99 15.40 -9.81 -4.08
N PHE A 100 15.15 -8.74 -4.84
CA PHE A 100 13.81 -8.18 -4.97
C PHE A 100 13.53 -7.79 -6.42
N SER A 101 12.26 -7.70 -6.79
CA SER A 101 11.81 -7.16 -8.08
C SER A 101 10.60 -6.27 -7.88
N ALA A 102 10.57 -5.16 -8.64
CA ALA A 102 9.50 -4.17 -8.57
C ALA A 102 8.55 -4.29 -9.77
N VAL A 103 7.25 -4.30 -9.49
CA VAL A 103 6.18 -4.27 -10.51
C VAL A 103 5.98 -2.87 -11.09
N LYS A 104 5.24 -2.76 -12.20
CA LYS A 104 4.79 -1.47 -12.75
C LYS A 104 3.98 -0.69 -11.70
N PRO A 105 4.02 0.66 -11.73
CA PRO A 105 3.29 1.47 -10.75
C PRO A 105 1.78 1.48 -11.02
N VAL A 106 1.34 1.46 -12.29
CA VAL A 106 -0.08 1.55 -12.64
C VAL A 106 -0.70 0.16 -12.68
N PHE A 107 -1.86 0.00 -12.05
CA PHE A 107 -2.60 -1.25 -12.14
C PHE A 107 -3.06 -1.54 -13.58
N GLU A 108 -2.85 -2.78 -14.01
CA GLU A 108 -3.21 -3.29 -15.34
C GLU A 108 -4.08 -4.56 -15.19
N ARG A 109 -4.68 -5.03 -16.29
CA ARG A 109 -5.47 -6.27 -16.24
C ARG A 109 -4.55 -7.45 -15.97
N THR A 110 -4.90 -8.27 -14.97
CA THR A 110 -4.14 -9.48 -14.59
C THR A 110 -4.71 -10.76 -15.22
N SER A 111 -5.89 -10.68 -15.83
CA SER A 111 -6.48 -11.71 -16.68
C SER A 111 -7.41 -11.03 -17.69
N GLU A 112 -7.55 -11.61 -18.89
CA GLU A 112 -8.47 -11.13 -19.93
C GLU A 112 -9.92 -11.11 -19.46
N SER A 113 -10.29 -12.05 -18.57
CA SER A 113 -11.62 -12.18 -18.00
C SER A 113 -11.88 -11.24 -16.81
N ASP A 114 -10.87 -10.53 -16.31
CA ASP A 114 -11.02 -9.68 -15.14
C ASP A 114 -11.63 -8.32 -15.50
N GLU A 115 -12.63 -7.93 -14.72
CA GLU A 115 -13.09 -6.54 -14.67
C GLU A 115 -12.16 -5.65 -13.81
N HIS A 116 -11.41 -6.26 -12.89
CA HIS A 116 -10.48 -5.58 -12.00
C HIS A 116 -9.07 -5.50 -12.59
N LYS A 117 -8.24 -4.65 -11.99
CA LYS A 117 -6.83 -4.50 -12.34
C LYS A 117 -5.96 -4.77 -11.11
N GLY A 118 -4.71 -5.15 -11.33
CA GLY A 118 -3.74 -5.50 -10.31
C GLY A 118 -2.30 -5.24 -10.73
N TRP A 119 -1.36 -5.75 -9.94
CA TRP A 119 0.07 -5.55 -10.15
C TRP A 119 0.60 -6.44 -11.29
N VAL A 120 1.23 -5.80 -12.27
CA VAL A 120 1.78 -6.43 -13.48
C VAL A 120 3.27 -6.13 -13.60
N PHE A 121 4.04 -7.10 -14.08
CA PHE A 121 5.45 -6.93 -14.38
C PHE A 121 5.63 -6.30 -15.78
N PRO A 122 6.66 -5.48 -16.00
CA PRO A 122 7.01 -5.07 -17.35
C PRO A 122 7.50 -6.23 -18.21
N ASP A 123 7.33 -6.10 -19.52
CA ASP A 123 7.80 -7.06 -20.52
C ASP A 123 9.32 -6.99 -20.72
N SER A 124 9.93 -5.84 -20.40
CA SER A 124 11.38 -5.63 -20.46
C SER A 124 11.85 -4.62 -19.40
N GLU A 125 13.13 -4.68 -19.03
CA GLU A 125 13.75 -3.73 -18.09
C GLU A 125 13.68 -2.26 -18.54
N THR A 126 13.48 -2.03 -19.85
CA THR A 126 13.42 -0.69 -20.45
C THR A 126 12.00 -0.14 -20.58
N GLU A 127 10.96 -0.94 -20.32
CA GLU A 127 9.57 -0.51 -20.51
C GLU A 127 9.16 0.57 -19.50
N VAL A 128 9.45 0.33 -18.22
CA VAL A 128 9.11 1.22 -17.11
C VAL A 128 10.33 1.35 -16.20
N PRO A 129 11.02 2.51 -16.16
CA PRO A 129 12.18 2.72 -15.31
C PRO A 129 11.90 2.37 -13.85
N GLY A 130 12.74 1.52 -13.27
CA GLY A 130 12.60 1.05 -11.87
C GLY A 130 11.55 -0.05 -11.66
N ALA A 131 10.95 -0.59 -12.72
CA ALA A 131 10.23 -1.87 -12.67
C ALA A 131 11.00 -2.92 -13.48
N GLU A 132 10.87 -4.19 -13.11
CA GLU A 132 11.66 -5.29 -13.68
C GLU A 132 10.76 -6.46 -14.05
N PRO A 133 11.00 -7.15 -15.18
CA PRO A 133 10.32 -8.40 -15.49
C PRO A 133 10.55 -9.43 -14.39
N ASP A 134 9.58 -10.32 -14.15
CA ASP A 134 9.82 -11.46 -13.26
C ASP A 134 10.68 -12.53 -13.97
N LEU A 135 11.99 -12.39 -13.85
CA LEU A 135 12.96 -13.34 -14.40
C LEU A 135 13.02 -14.66 -13.61
N LEU A 136 12.43 -14.70 -12.42
CA LEU A 136 12.50 -15.86 -11.53
C LEU A 136 11.45 -16.92 -11.89
N ASN A 137 10.19 -16.52 -12.02
CA ASN A 137 9.10 -17.45 -12.36
C ASN A 137 8.55 -17.24 -13.78
N GLY A 138 8.96 -16.17 -14.47
CA GLY A 138 8.45 -15.83 -15.80
C GLY A 138 6.99 -15.36 -15.78
N THR A 139 6.47 -14.96 -14.62
CA THR A 139 5.08 -14.52 -14.49
C THR A 139 4.87 -13.12 -15.04
N LYS A 140 3.66 -12.82 -15.52
CA LYS A 140 3.27 -11.49 -16.00
C LYS A 140 2.63 -10.64 -14.93
N SER A 141 2.16 -11.24 -13.84
CA SER A 141 1.48 -10.52 -12.76
C SER A 141 1.75 -11.11 -11.38
N ILE A 142 1.56 -10.31 -10.34
CA ILE A 142 1.58 -10.81 -8.95
C ILE A 142 0.49 -11.87 -8.74
N ARG A 143 -0.64 -11.74 -9.43
CA ARG A 143 -1.72 -12.73 -9.40
C ARG A 143 -1.21 -14.13 -9.75
N GLU A 144 -0.45 -14.27 -10.82
CA GLU A 144 0.10 -15.56 -11.24
C GLU A 144 1.01 -16.18 -10.16
N LEU A 145 1.80 -15.38 -9.41
CA LEU A 145 2.58 -15.90 -8.29
C LEU A 145 1.69 -16.53 -7.21
N TYR A 146 0.55 -15.92 -6.91
CA TYR A 146 -0.43 -16.47 -5.97
C TYR A 146 -1.07 -17.76 -6.51
N GLU A 147 -1.37 -17.81 -7.80
CA GLU A 147 -1.93 -19.00 -8.47
C GLU A 147 -0.92 -20.15 -8.51
N VAL A 148 0.38 -19.86 -8.69
CA VAL A 148 1.47 -20.85 -8.55
C VAL A 148 1.54 -21.37 -7.12
N ALA A 149 1.44 -20.49 -6.12
CA ALA A 149 1.54 -20.89 -4.71
C ALA A 149 0.29 -21.62 -4.20
N SER A 150 -0.89 -21.37 -4.76
CA SER A 150 -2.15 -22.02 -4.38
C SER A 150 -3.19 -21.96 -5.51
N THR A 151 -3.60 -23.15 -5.98
CA THR A 151 -4.63 -23.28 -7.03
C THR A 151 -6.04 -22.88 -6.57
N ASN A 152 -6.25 -22.75 -5.26
CA ASN A 152 -7.55 -22.43 -4.65
C ASN A 152 -7.51 -21.08 -3.92
N TYR A 153 -6.62 -20.17 -4.32
CA TYR A 153 -6.53 -18.85 -3.69
C TYR A 153 -7.77 -17.99 -4.02
N THR A 154 -8.38 -17.42 -2.98
CA THR A 154 -9.63 -16.65 -3.09
C THR A 154 -9.52 -15.23 -2.53
N GLY A 155 -8.30 -14.73 -2.31
CA GLY A 155 -8.04 -13.41 -1.71
C GLY A 155 -7.58 -12.35 -2.72
N LYS A 156 -6.98 -11.28 -2.20
CA LYS A 156 -6.39 -10.20 -2.99
C LYS A 156 -4.94 -10.52 -3.37
N TYR A 157 -4.55 -10.17 -4.58
CA TYR A 157 -3.18 -10.30 -5.08
C TYR A 157 -2.35 -9.08 -4.66
N THR A 158 -1.84 -9.09 -3.44
CA THR A 158 -1.16 -7.94 -2.81
C THR A 158 0.36 -7.99 -2.96
N VAL A 159 1.01 -6.83 -2.85
CA VAL A 159 2.43 -6.71 -2.49
C VAL A 159 2.54 -6.12 -1.08
N PRO A 160 3.56 -6.47 -0.28
CA PRO A 160 4.71 -7.30 -0.62
C PRO A 160 4.39 -8.80 -0.70
N VAL A 161 5.21 -9.55 -1.45
CA VAL A 161 5.22 -11.02 -1.44
C VAL A 161 6.64 -11.48 -1.10
N LEU A 162 6.80 -12.18 0.02
CA LEU A 162 8.04 -12.88 0.35
C LEU A 162 7.98 -14.29 -0.21
N TRP A 163 8.79 -14.56 -1.22
CA TRP A 163 8.80 -15.78 -2.03
C TRP A 163 9.96 -16.69 -1.67
N ASP A 164 9.71 -18.00 -1.59
CA ASP A 164 10.74 -19.03 -1.47
C ASP A 164 11.06 -19.61 -2.85
N LYS A 165 12.29 -19.40 -3.32
CA LYS A 165 12.76 -19.90 -4.62
C LYS A 165 12.91 -21.41 -4.66
N LYS A 166 13.19 -22.06 -3.53
CA LYS A 166 13.36 -23.52 -3.46
C LYS A 166 12.03 -24.24 -3.53
N LEU A 167 11.07 -23.81 -2.72
CA LEU A 167 9.74 -24.43 -2.66
C LEU A 167 8.74 -23.85 -3.67
N LYS A 168 9.11 -22.77 -4.37
CA LYS A 168 8.27 -22.06 -5.34
C LYS A 168 6.90 -21.72 -4.77
N THR A 169 6.91 -21.09 -3.60
CA THR A 169 5.69 -20.71 -2.88
C THR A 169 5.86 -19.38 -2.16
N ILE A 170 4.73 -18.79 -1.76
CA ILE A 170 4.71 -17.60 -0.92
C ILE A 170 4.94 -18.02 0.53
N VAL A 171 5.99 -17.49 1.13
CA VAL A 171 6.23 -17.61 2.58
C VAL A 171 5.23 -16.75 3.32
N ASN A 172 5.21 -15.46 3.00
CA ASN A 172 4.43 -14.47 3.74
C ASN A 172 4.02 -13.29 2.85
N ASN A 173 2.82 -12.75 3.03
CA ASN A 173 2.34 -11.52 2.37
C ASN A 173 1.86 -10.44 3.35
N GLU A 174 2.25 -10.54 4.61
CA GLU A 174 1.99 -9.59 5.69
C GLU A 174 3.24 -8.75 5.98
N SER A 175 3.21 -7.48 5.55
CA SER A 175 4.37 -6.58 5.71
C SER A 175 4.87 -6.47 7.15
N SER A 176 3.98 -6.52 8.14
CA SER A 176 4.35 -6.39 9.55
C SER A 176 5.09 -7.60 10.11
N GLU A 177 4.86 -8.79 9.57
CA GLU A 177 5.59 -10.00 9.94
C GLU A 177 6.89 -10.12 9.16
N ILE A 178 6.89 -9.77 7.87
CA ILE A 178 8.09 -9.79 7.03
C ILE A 178 9.19 -8.89 7.62
N ILE A 179 8.86 -7.68 8.07
CA ILE A 179 9.86 -6.80 8.69
C ILE A 179 10.42 -7.39 10.00
N ARG A 180 9.60 -8.11 10.77
CA ARG A 180 10.06 -8.81 11.98
C ARG A 180 11.01 -9.95 11.64
N MET A 181 10.73 -10.73 10.59
CA MET A 181 11.65 -11.75 10.09
C MET A 181 12.98 -11.15 9.65
N PHE A 182 12.94 -10.05 8.87
CA PHE A 182 14.15 -9.36 8.43
C PHE A 182 14.95 -8.74 9.58
N ASN A 183 14.28 -8.35 10.67
CA ASN A 183 14.92 -7.77 11.85
C ASN A 183 15.83 -8.76 12.57
N ILE A 184 15.40 -10.02 12.74
CA ILE A 184 16.07 -10.98 13.64
C ILE A 184 16.58 -12.24 12.94
N GLU A 185 15.82 -12.83 12.01
CA GLU A 185 16.09 -14.20 11.54
C GLU A 185 17.35 -14.24 10.69
N PHE A 186 17.65 -13.15 9.99
CA PHE A 186 18.81 -13.04 9.10
C PHE A 186 20.04 -12.36 9.72
N ASN A 187 20.07 -12.09 11.04
CA ASN A 187 21.23 -11.44 11.67
C ASN A 187 22.58 -12.16 11.47
N ASP A 188 22.59 -13.45 11.09
CA ASP A 188 23.86 -14.17 10.86
C ASP A 188 24.44 -13.90 9.46
N ILE A 189 23.64 -13.29 8.57
CA ILE A 189 24.02 -12.94 7.19
C ILE A 189 23.85 -11.45 6.85
N ALA A 190 23.16 -10.69 7.69
CA ALA A 190 22.94 -9.26 7.53
C ALA A 190 24.25 -8.46 7.66
N GLU A 191 24.41 -7.41 6.86
CA GLU A 191 25.56 -6.49 7.02
C GLU A 191 25.43 -5.60 8.27
N ASN A 192 24.20 -5.32 8.71
CA ASN A 192 23.91 -4.55 9.92
C ASN A 192 23.18 -5.42 10.97
N PRO A 193 23.82 -6.47 11.51
CA PRO A 193 23.17 -7.44 12.39
C PRO A 193 22.82 -6.86 13.76
N SER A 194 23.55 -5.83 14.21
CA SER A 194 23.31 -5.15 15.49
C SER A 194 22.16 -4.13 15.44
N LEU A 195 21.67 -3.76 14.26
CA LEU A 195 20.50 -2.89 14.13
C LEU A 195 19.25 -3.66 14.51
N ASP A 196 18.70 -3.39 15.69
CA ASP A 196 17.45 -3.95 16.17
C ASP A 196 16.36 -2.86 16.20
N LEU A 197 15.36 -3.01 15.34
CA LEU A 197 14.22 -2.10 15.23
C LEU A 197 13.05 -2.52 16.14
N TYR A 198 13.23 -3.59 16.92
CA TYR A 198 12.28 -4.08 17.92
C TYR A 198 12.94 -4.56 19.21
N PRO A 199 13.74 -3.70 19.86
CA PRO A 199 14.42 -4.10 21.08
C PRO A 199 13.43 -4.40 22.20
N ALA A 200 13.76 -5.39 23.03
CA ALA A 200 12.90 -5.90 24.09
C ALA A 200 12.38 -4.79 25.02
N ASP A 201 13.25 -3.83 25.37
CA ASP A 201 12.95 -2.75 26.32
C ASP A 201 11.92 -1.73 25.79
N LEU A 202 11.77 -1.63 24.46
CA LEU A 202 10.81 -0.73 23.82
C LEU A 202 9.59 -1.46 23.25
N LYS A 203 9.54 -2.79 23.35
CA LYS A 203 8.52 -3.63 22.71
C LYS A 203 7.09 -3.16 22.98
N ALA A 204 6.73 -2.97 24.26
CA ALA A 204 5.38 -2.52 24.63
C ALA A 204 5.04 -1.15 24.04
N GLN A 205 5.98 -0.20 24.12
CA GLN A 205 5.79 1.14 23.56
C GLN A 205 5.66 1.11 22.03
N ILE A 206 6.41 0.25 21.35
CA ILE A 206 6.36 0.04 19.91
C ILE A 206 5.00 -0.54 19.51
N ASP A 207 4.54 -1.58 20.20
CA ASP A 207 3.27 -2.24 19.91
C ASP A 207 2.08 -1.27 20.12
N ASP A 208 2.06 -0.55 21.25
CA ASP A 208 1.08 0.50 21.53
C ASP A 208 1.11 1.61 20.47
N SER A 209 2.32 2.03 20.05
CA SER A 209 2.49 3.06 19.03
C SER A 209 1.97 2.63 17.67
N ASN A 210 2.31 1.40 17.29
CA ASN A 210 1.93 0.81 16.02
C ASN A 210 0.43 0.65 15.84
N GLU A 211 -0.30 0.37 16.91
CA GLU A 211 -1.76 0.19 16.86
C GLU A 211 -2.44 1.48 16.37
N TRP A 212 -2.22 2.60 17.07
CA TRP A 212 -2.86 3.87 16.69
C TRP A 212 -2.24 4.48 15.41
N ILE A 213 -0.94 4.28 15.15
CA ILE A 213 -0.33 4.69 13.88
C ILE A 213 -0.95 3.93 12.72
N TYR A 214 -1.16 2.62 12.85
CA TYR A 214 -1.81 1.82 11.81
C TYR A 214 -3.24 2.30 11.59
N ASP A 215 -4.06 2.33 12.64
CA ASP A 215 -5.49 2.57 12.50
C ASP A 215 -5.80 4.00 12.04
N SER A 216 -5.15 4.99 12.66
CA SER A 216 -5.46 6.41 12.46
C SER A 216 -4.61 7.09 11.38
N ILE A 217 -3.40 6.59 11.07
CA ILE A 217 -2.51 7.21 10.07
C ILE A 217 -2.35 6.33 8.84
N ASN A 218 -1.71 5.16 8.97
CA ASN A 218 -1.37 4.33 7.80
C ASN A 218 -2.61 3.88 7.04
N ASN A 219 -3.62 3.41 7.77
CA ASN A 219 -4.91 3.05 7.22
C ASN A 219 -5.88 4.24 7.19
N GLY A 220 -5.69 5.24 8.06
CA GLY A 220 -6.52 6.44 8.15
C GLY A 220 -6.58 7.24 6.85
N VAL A 221 -5.45 7.40 6.15
CA VAL A 221 -5.45 8.08 4.83
C VAL A 221 -6.29 7.34 3.79
N TYR A 222 -6.31 6.01 3.82
CA TYR A 222 -7.16 5.19 2.95
C TYR A 222 -8.64 5.29 3.36
N LYS A 223 -8.94 5.30 4.67
CA LYS A 223 -10.30 5.55 5.18
C LYS A 223 -10.82 6.90 4.68
N CYS A 224 -9.98 7.94 4.66
CA CYS A 224 -10.34 9.24 4.08
C CYS A 224 -10.58 9.15 2.57
N GLY A 225 -9.60 8.62 1.83
CA GLY A 225 -9.64 8.64 0.36
C GLY A 225 -10.71 7.78 -0.26
N PHE A 226 -11.06 6.66 0.38
CA PHE A 226 -12.04 5.71 -0.12
C PHE A 226 -13.45 5.88 0.44
N ALA A 227 -13.64 6.75 1.43
CA ALA A 227 -14.96 7.08 1.95
C ALA A 227 -15.91 7.51 0.82
N LYS A 228 -17.11 6.90 0.78
CA LYS A 228 -18.16 7.22 -0.22
C LYS A 228 -19.23 8.18 0.29
N LYS A 229 -19.13 8.61 1.55
CA LYS A 229 -20.06 9.53 2.22
C LYS A 229 -19.29 10.55 3.05
N GLN A 230 -19.89 11.72 3.27
CA GLN A 230 -19.27 12.83 3.98
C GLN A 230 -18.92 12.50 5.44
N GLU A 231 -19.83 11.84 6.18
CA GLU A 231 -19.60 11.55 7.60
C GLU A 231 -18.47 10.53 7.85
N PRO A 232 -18.39 9.38 7.15
CA PRO A 232 -17.21 8.50 7.21
C PRO A 232 -15.90 9.22 6.89
N TYR A 233 -15.90 10.12 5.90
CA TYR A 233 -14.73 10.95 5.61
C TYR A 233 -14.40 11.90 6.77
N ASN A 234 -15.39 12.62 7.31
CA ASN A 234 -15.20 13.56 8.42
C ASN A 234 -14.61 12.86 9.65
N GLU A 235 -15.10 11.66 9.97
CA GLU A 235 -14.60 10.86 11.09
C GLU A 235 -13.14 10.43 10.86
N ALA A 236 -12.85 9.83 9.70
CA ALA A 236 -11.49 9.41 9.34
C ALA A 236 -10.51 10.58 9.33
N ALA A 237 -10.91 11.73 8.78
CA ALA A 237 -10.09 12.93 8.75
C ALA A 237 -9.84 13.49 10.16
N ARG A 238 -10.86 13.52 11.04
CA ARG A 238 -10.69 13.94 12.43
C ARG A 238 -9.68 13.06 13.18
N GLN A 239 -9.78 11.74 13.02
CA GLN A 239 -8.85 10.77 13.62
C GLN A 239 -7.44 10.92 13.06
N LEU A 240 -7.28 11.01 11.74
CA LEU A 240 -5.99 11.20 11.07
C LEU A 240 -5.26 12.43 11.59
N TYR A 241 -5.93 13.58 11.61
CA TYR A 241 -5.29 14.82 12.04
C TYR A 241 -5.03 14.86 13.54
N GLY A 242 -5.91 14.28 14.37
CA GLY A 242 -5.62 14.11 15.79
C GLY A 242 -4.37 13.25 16.04
N ALA A 243 -4.18 12.20 15.25
CA ALA A 243 -2.99 11.35 15.33
C ALA A 243 -1.72 12.04 14.81
N LEU A 244 -1.80 12.82 13.72
CA LEU A 244 -0.68 13.63 13.24
C LEU A 244 -0.27 14.71 14.25
N ASP A 245 -1.24 15.38 14.89
CA ASP A 245 -0.99 16.36 15.95
C ASP A 245 -0.34 15.68 17.18
N LYS A 246 -0.74 14.44 17.51
CA LYS A 246 -0.08 13.61 18.53
C LYS A 246 1.37 13.30 18.16
N CYS A 247 1.65 12.86 16.93
CA CYS A 247 3.02 12.64 16.45
C CYS A 247 3.85 13.91 16.55
N GLU A 248 3.32 15.05 16.11
CA GLU A 248 4.00 16.35 16.17
C GLU A 248 4.43 16.70 17.60
N ASN A 249 3.53 16.52 18.58
CA ASN A 249 3.83 16.75 19.99
C ASN A 249 4.88 15.78 20.53
N ILE A 250 4.79 14.49 20.21
CA ILE A 250 5.82 13.51 20.60
C ILE A 250 7.17 13.93 20.03
N LEU A 251 7.24 14.17 18.71
CA LEU A 251 8.47 14.50 18.00
C LEU A 251 9.03 15.89 18.36
N SER A 252 8.27 16.74 19.04
CA SER A 252 8.80 17.98 19.62
C SER A 252 9.76 17.75 20.80
N LYS A 253 9.72 16.56 21.43
CA LYS A 253 10.44 16.25 22.68
C LYS A 253 11.53 15.19 22.54
N GLN A 254 11.49 14.40 21.48
CA GLN A 254 12.36 13.26 21.26
C GLN A 254 12.58 13.04 19.76
N ARG A 255 13.64 12.33 19.38
CA ARG A 255 14.04 12.18 17.97
C ARG A 255 13.07 11.32 17.14
N TYR A 256 12.58 10.23 17.72
CA TYR A 256 11.75 9.19 17.09
C TYR A 256 10.47 8.94 17.88
N ILE A 257 9.56 8.09 17.40
CA ILE A 257 8.25 7.84 18.03
C ILE A 257 8.38 7.14 19.39
N CYS A 258 9.35 6.24 19.53
CA CYS A 258 9.57 5.46 20.76
C CYS A 258 10.83 5.90 21.53
N GLY A 259 11.23 7.18 21.42
CA GLY A 259 12.36 7.75 22.14
C GLY A 259 13.44 8.30 21.19
N ASN A 260 14.71 8.03 21.48
CA ASN A 260 15.86 8.55 20.72
C ASN A 260 16.56 7.49 19.85
N THR A 261 16.01 6.28 19.79
CA THR A 261 16.48 5.19 18.92
C THR A 261 15.45 4.93 17.83
N LEU A 262 15.90 4.68 16.60
CA LEU A 262 15.03 4.30 15.50
C LEU A 262 14.39 2.93 15.77
N THR A 263 13.09 2.82 15.55
CA THR A 263 12.32 1.59 15.76
C THR A 263 11.43 1.27 14.56
N GLU A 264 10.76 0.13 14.60
CA GLU A 264 9.81 -0.20 13.53
C GLU A 264 8.63 0.75 13.43
N ALA A 265 8.22 1.37 14.55
CA ALA A 265 7.14 2.36 14.56
C ALA A 265 7.50 3.52 13.63
N ASP A 266 8.78 3.88 13.58
CA ASP A 266 9.27 4.97 12.77
C ASP A 266 9.22 4.66 11.28
N ILE A 267 9.67 3.46 10.88
CA ILE A 267 9.59 2.99 9.49
C ILE A 267 8.14 2.86 9.03
N ARG A 268 7.26 2.32 9.89
CA ARG A 268 5.83 2.16 9.61
C ARG A 268 5.11 3.49 9.43
N LEU A 269 5.50 4.51 10.21
CA LEU A 269 4.99 5.88 10.06
C LEU A 269 5.57 6.54 8.80
N PHE A 270 6.89 6.46 8.60
CA PHE A 270 7.62 7.11 7.50
C PHE A 270 7.03 6.81 6.13
N VAL A 271 6.71 5.54 5.84
CA VAL A 271 6.15 5.15 4.53
C VAL A 271 4.82 5.83 4.21
N THR A 272 4.06 6.27 5.22
CA THR A 272 2.88 7.10 5.01
C THR A 272 3.23 8.57 4.87
N LEU A 273 4.13 9.09 5.72
CA LEU A 273 4.50 10.51 5.69
C LEU A 273 5.16 10.90 4.36
N ILE A 274 6.07 10.10 3.83
CA ILE A 274 6.77 10.39 2.57
C ILE A 274 5.82 10.50 1.36
N ARG A 275 4.61 9.94 1.46
CA ARG A 275 3.56 9.99 0.42
C ARG A 275 2.52 11.08 0.67
N PHE A 276 2.56 11.75 1.81
CA PHE A 276 1.44 12.55 2.29
C PHE A 276 1.17 13.76 1.39
N ASP A 277 2.17 14.62 1.19
CA ASP A 277 2.00 15.86 0.42
C ASP A 277 1.91 15.60 -1.09
N GLU A 278 2.57 14.55 -1.59
CA GLU A 278 2.59 14.18 -3.02
C GLU A 278 1.33 13.44 -3.49
N VAL A 279 0.65 12.74 -2.57
CA VAL A 279 -0.52 11.92 -2.89
C VAL A 279 -1.69 12.23 -1.97
N TYR A 280 -1.56 11.94 -0.68
CA TYR A 280 -2.73 11.84 0.20
C TYR A 280 -3.45 13.16 0.38
N ALA A 281 -2.71 14.28 0.37
CA ALA A 281 -3.28 15.61 0.48
C ALA A 281 -4.34 15.88 -0.60
N VAL A 282 -4.04 15.57 -1.85
CA VAL A 282 -4.96 15.82 -2.98
C VAL A 282 -5.81 14.59 -3.26
N HIS A 283 -5.18 13.46 -3.57
CA HIS A 283 -5.87 12.24 -4.03
C HIS A 283 -6.85 11.70 -2.98
N PHE A 284 -6.43 11.68 -1.71
CA PHE A 284 -7.26 11.21 -0.60
C PHE A 284 -7.90 12.34 0.21
N LYS A 285 -7.82 13.59 -0.29
CA LYS A 285 -8.40 14.78 0.34
C LYS A 285 -7.91 15.01 1.77
N CYS A 286 -6.74 14.50 2.14
CA CYS A 286 -6.14 14.73 3.45
C CYS A 286 -5.46 16.11 3.49
N ASN A 287 -6.24 17.19 3.33
CA ASN A 287 -5.73 18.55 3.06
C ASN A 287 -6.03 19.60 4.14
N LYS A 288 -6.46 19.22 5.36
CA LYS A 288 -6.63 20.18 6.47
C LYS A 288 -5.32 20.88 6.83
N LYS A 289 -4.21 20.14 6.76
CA LYS A 289 -2.85 20.62 6.98
C LYS A 289 -1.86 19.69 6.27
N LEU A 290 -0.91 20.25 5.53
CA LEU A 290 0.14 19.52 4.83
C LEU A 290 1.24 19.09 5.80
N LEU A 291 1.96 18.02 5.45
CA LEU A 291 3.06 17.50 6.25
C LEU A 291 4.14 18.56 6.45
N ARG A 292 4.50 19.32 5.40
CA ARG A 292 5.48 20.42 5.50
C ARG A 292 5.11 21.55 6.45
N GLU A 293 3.84 21.64 6.86
CA GLU A 293 3.37 22.63 7.85
C GLU A 293 3.50 22.11 9.30
N TYR A 294 3.95 20.87 9.48
CA TYR A 294 4.30 20.28 10.77
C TYR A 294 5.82 20.29 10.95
N PRO A 295 6.41 21.24 11.70
CA PRO A 295 7.86 21.41 11.75
C PRO A 295 8.60 20.17 12.28
N ASN A 296 8.05 19.46 13.28
CA ASN A 296 8.71 18.27 13.80
C ASN A 296 8.52 17.06 12.89
N LEU A 297 7.30 16.78 12.42
CA LEU A 297 7.04 15.69 11.47
C LEU A 297 7.78 15.85 10.14
N PHE A 298 7.87 17.07 9.62
CA PHE A 298 8.58 17.33 8.37
C PHE A 298 10.08 17.08 8.52
N ASN A 299 10.70 17.60 9.58
CA ASN A 299 12.11 17.33 9.87
C ASN A 299 12.37 15.86 10.23
N TYR A 300 11.45 15.20 10.92
CA TYR A 300 11.49 13.76 11.20
C TYR A 300 11.45 12.92 9.92
N THR A 301 10.59 13.28 8.97
CA THR A 301 10.49 12.59 7.68
C THR A 301 11.79 12.73 6.88
N LYS A 302 12.39 13.93 6.87
CA LYS A 302 13.71 14.18 6.27
C LYS A 302 14.83 13.38 6.96
N ASP A 303 14.83 13.32 8.30
CA ASP A 303 15.81 12.54 9.09
C ASP A 303 15.79 11.07 8.69
N ILE A 304 14.61 10.44 8.63
CA ILE A 304 14.48 9.05 8.20
C ILE A 304 14.85 8.86 6.72
N PHE A 305 14.43 9.77 5.84
CA PHE A 305 14.77 9.72 4.41
C PHE A 305 16.29 9.71 4.18
N GLN A 306 17.03 10.42 5.02
CA GLN A 306 18.48 10.59 4.93
C GLN A 306 19.28 9.47 5.61
N ILE A 307 18.62 8.51 6.28
CA ILE A 307 19.29 7.31 6.77
C ILE A 307 19.86 6.53 5.57
N PRO A 308 21.14 6.13 5.59
CA PRO A 308 21.76 5.36 4.51
C PRO A 308 20.90 4.16 4.11
N GLY A 309 20.60 4.04 2.82
CA GLY A 309 19.76 2.99 2.25
C GLY A 309 18.28 3.32 2.12
N ILE A 310 17.71 4.24 2.92
CA ILE A 310 16.27 4.54 2.89
C ILE A 310 15.85 5.29 1.62
N SER A 311 16.57 6.32 1.21
CA SER A 311 16.18 7.15 0.06
C SER A 311 16.00 6.35 -1.24
N SER A 312 16.83 5.31 -1.45
CA SER A 312 16.73 4.39 -2.59
C SER A 312 15.43 3.56 -2.63
N THR A 313 14.72 3.47 -1.50
CA THR A 313 13.42 2.77 -1.41
C THR A 313 12.22 3.64 -1.80
N VAL A 314 12.46 4.92 -2.11
CA VAL A 314 11.44 5.91 -2.44
C VAL A 314 11.56 6.30 -3.91
N ASN A 315 10.73 5.69 -4.75
CA ASN A 315 10.52 6.15 -6.12
C ASN A 315 9.24 7.00 -6.18
N MET A 316 9.39 8.33 -6.14
CA MET A 316 8.25 9.25 -6.08
C MET A 316 7.40 9.23 -7.36
N GLU A 317 8.02 8.98 -8.51
CA GLU A 317 7.30 8.84 -9.78
C GLU A 317 6.37 7.63 -9.73
N HIS A 318 6.87 6.46 -9.30
CA HIS A 318 6.05 5.26 -9.12
C HIS A 318 4.91 5.49 -8.13
N ILE A 319 5.20 6.14 -7.00
CA ILE A 319 4.19 6.52 -6.01
C ILE A 319 3.07 7.34 -6.68
N LYS A 320 3.39 8.43 -7.35
CA LYS A 320 2.38 9.31 -7.96
C LYS A 320 1.61 8.61 -9.07
N LEU A 321 2.31 7.96 -10.01
CA LEU A 321 1.69 7.22 -11.11
C LEU A 321 0.69 6.18 -10.61
N HIS A 322 1.06 5.41 -9.58
CA HIS A 322 0.17 4.42 -9.01
C HIS A 322 -1.11 5.03 -8.48
N TYR A 323 -1.01 5.98 -7.54
CA TYR A 323 -2.21 6.46 -6.85
C TYR A 323 -3.16 7.21 -7.78
N TYR A 324 -2.63 8.08 -8.65
CA TYR A 324 -3.46 8.86 -9.56
C TYR A 324 -3.95 8.04 -10.76
N GLY A 325 -3.16 7.07 -11.26
CA GLY A 325 -3.51 6.25 -12.43
C GLY A 325 -4.31 4.98 -12.14
N SER A 326 -4.25 4.45 -10.91
CA SER A 326 -4.84 3.14 -10.56
C SER A 326 -6.20 3.23 -9.87
N HIS A 327 -6.67 4.43 -9.53
CA HIS A 327 -7.92 4.64 -8.80
C HIS A 327 -8.93 5.49 -9.60
N PRO A 328 -9.47 4.95 -10.72
CA PRO A 328 -10.39 5.71 -11.58
C PRO A 328 -11.69 6.10 -10.88
N SER A 329 -12.08 5.42 -9.79
CA SER A 329 -13.24 5.80 -8.98
C SER A 329 -13.02 7.07 -8.13
N ILE A 330 -11.78 7.52 -7.99
CA ILE A 330 -11.39 8.79 -7.33
C ILE A 330 -10.93 9.81 -8.37
N ASN A 331 -10.09 9.40 -9.31
CA ASN A 331 -9.50 10.23 -10.36
C ASN A 331 -9.80 9.64 -11.75
N PRO A 332 -10.97 9.92 -12.34
CA PRO A 332 -11.46 9.22 -13.54
C PRO A 332 -10.54 9.31 -14.76
N PHE A 333 -9.82 10.42 -14.90
CA PHE A 333 -8.95 10.67 -16.06
C PHE A 333 -7.48 10.28 -15.83
N GLY A 334 -7.13 9.78 -14.63
CA GLY A 334 -5.76 9.36 -14.33
C GLY A 334 -4.72 10.50 -14.33
N VAL A 335 -5.15 11.76 -14.32
CA VAL A 335 -4.24 12.92 -14.38
C VAL A 335 -3.38 12.97 -13.12
N VAL A 336 -2.07 13.08 -13.30
CA VAL A 336 -1.08 13.15 -12.22
C VAL A 336 -0.74 14.63 -11.95
N PRO A 337 -0.96 15.14 -10.72
CA PRO A 337 -0.58 16.49 -10.35
C PRO A 337 0.94 16.71 -10.41
N LEU A 338 1.34 17.92 -10.83
CA LEU A 338 2.74 18.27 -11.03
C LEU A 338 3.57 18.24 -9.74
N GLY A 339 3.05 18.78 -8.63
CA GLY A 339 3.80 19.00 -7.39
C GLY A 339 3.33 18.15 -6.21
N PRO A 340 3.77 18.49 -4.99
CA PRO A 340 4.64 19.63 -4.63
C PRO A 340 6.15 19.47 -4.93
N ASN A 341 6.63 18.29 -5.31
CA ASN A 341 8.05 17.98 -5.59
C ASN A 341 8.98 18.38 -4.43
N ILE A 342 8.64 17.92 -3.23
CA ILE A 342 9.43 18.19 -2.03
C ILE A 342 10.80 17.51 -2.11
N ASP A 343 11.86 18.29 -1.89
CA ASP A 343 13.19 17.75 -1.70
C ASP A 343 13.41 17.34 -0.24
N TYR A 344 13.35 16.04 0.04
CA TYR A 344 13.58 15.47 1.37
C TYR A 344 15.08 15.28 1.70
N SER A 345 15.99 15.55 0.76
CA SER A 345 17.44 15.48 0.97
C SER A 345 18.02 16.73 1.65
N VAL A 346 17.25 17.82 1.72
CA VAL A 346 17.68 19.05 2.39
C VAL A 346 17.90 18.84 3.90
N PRO A 347 18.80 19.59 4.56
CA PRO A 347 19.08 19.40 5.99
C PRO A 347 17.84 19.44 6.89
N HIS A 348 17.88 18.67 7.97
CA HIS A 348 16.87 18.66 9.04
C HIS A 348 17.48 19.06 10.38
N ASP A 349 16.63 19.46 11.33
CA ASP A 349 17.05 19.94 12.66
C ASP A 349 17.05 18.85 13.76
N ARG A 350 16.73 17.61 13.40
CA ARG A 350 16.55 16.49 14.36
C ARG A 350 17.81 16.11 15.14
N ALA A 351 18.99 16.53 14.69
CA ALA A 351 20.24 16.34 15.41
C ALA A 351 20.24 16.97 16.81
N ARG A 352 19.37 17.95 17.09
CA ARG A 352 19.21 18.60 18.41
C ARG A 352 18.82 17.65 19.56
N PHE A 353 18.36 16.44 19.25
CA PHE A 353 18.03 15.39 20.23
C PHE A 353 19.14 14.36 20.42
N SER A 354 20.27 14.53 19.72
CA SER A 354 21.46 13.68 19.91
C SER A 354 22.22 14.25 21.11
N ALA A 355 22.01 13.63 22.28
CA ALA A 355 22.78 13.88 23.51
C ALA A 355 23.69 12.68 23.77
#